data_AF-A0A9P7L145-F1
#
_entry.id   AF-A0A9P7L145-F1
#
_cell.length_a   1.000
_cell.length_b   1.000
_cell.length_c   1.000
_cell.angle_alpha   90.00
_cell.angle_beta   90.00
_cell.angle_gamma   90.00
#
_symmetry.space_group_name_H-M   'P 1'
#
loop_
_entity.id
_entity.type
_entity.pdbx_description
1 polymer ?
#
loop_
_entity_poly.entity_id
_entity_poly.type
_entity_poly.pdbx_seq_one_letter_code
_entity_poly.pdbx_strand_id
1 'polypeptide(L)'
;MTVHSSPDDSWHGVITSDGPFQPEKGRYHLYIGLFCPFAHRANLVRHLKGLQDIISLSVVKPYPKGDDKGWPGWQFPSPPDDLYEGATED
;
A
#
# COMPACT_ATOMS: atom_id res chain seq x y z
N MET A 1 -18.02 8.16 3.91
CA MET A 1 -16.89 7.21 3.78
C MET A 1 -17.47 5.83 4.02
N THR A 2 -17.61 5.02 2.97
CA THR A 2 -18.24 3.70 3.08
C THR A 2 -17.31 2.81 3.88
N VAL A 3 -17.68 2.51 5.13
CA VAL A 3 -16.97 1.52 5.94
C VAL A 3 -17.37 0.16 5.40
N HIS A 4 -16.39 -0.63 4.94
CA HIS A 4 -16.64 -2.00 4.47
C HIS A 4 -17.48 -2.74 5.52
N SER A 5 -18.66 -3.21 5.11
CA SER A 5 -19.67 -3.78 6.00
C SER A 5 -19.75 -5.30 5.85
N SER A 6 -19.18 -5.86 4.78
CA SER A 6 -19.04 -7.30 4.52
C SER A 6 -17.67 -7.63 3.91
N PRO A 7 -17.14 -8.86 4.07
CA PRO A 7 -16.02 -9.36 3.27
C PRO A 7 -16.21 -9.19 1.75
N ASP A 8 -17.46 -9.21 1.27
CA ASP A 8 -17.80 -9.01 -0.14
C ASP A 8 -17.44 -7.61 -0.67
N ASP A 9 -17.27 -6.63 0.23
CA ASP A 9 -16.89 -5.26 -0.14
C ASP A 9 -15.37 -5.14 -0.41
N SER A 10 -14.60 -6.22 -0.24
CA SER A 10 -13.15 -6.21 -0.42
C SER A 10 -12.71 -6.68 -1.82
N TRP A 11 -11.54 -6.22 -2.26
CA TRP A 11 -11.00 -6.55 -3.58
C TRP A 11 -10.26 -7.89 -3.57
N HIS A 12 -10.55 -8.74 -4.56
CA HIS A 12 -10.02 -10.12 -4.67
C HIS A 12 -9.48 -10.46 -6.08
N GLY A 13 -9.05 -9.47 -6.86
CA GLY A 13 -8.47 -9.74 -8.18
C GLY A 13 -7.16 -10.52 -8.10
N VAL A 14 -6.89 -11.36 -9.11
CA VAL A 14 -5.69 -12.22 -9.15
C VAL A 14 -4.91 -11.98 -10.44
N ILE A 15 -3.59 -11.85 -10.33
CA ILE A 15 -2.68 -11.70 -11.46
C ILE A 15 -2.39 -13.07 -12.06
N THR A 16 -2.78 -13.29 -13.32
CA THR A 16 -2.59 -14.57 -14.04
C THR A 16 -2.33 -14.32 -15.53
N SER A 17 -1.66 -15.28 -16.19
CA SER A 17 -1.33 -15.24 -17.63
C SER A 17 -2.54 -15.30 -18.57
N ASP A 18 -3.69 -15.74 -18.07
CA ASP A 18 -4.91 -15.94 -18.86
C ASP A 18 -6.08 -15.10 -18.33
N GLY A 19 -5.80 -14.22 -17.35
CA GLY A 19 -6.78 -13.39 -16.69
C GLY A 19 -6.80 -11.94 -17.17
N PRO A 20 -7.69 -11.11 -16.60
CA PRO A 20 -7.76 -9.68 -16.93
C PRO A 20 -6.56 -8.88 -16.39
N PHE A 21 -5.84 -9.43 -15.40
CA PHE A 21 -4.66 -8.84 -14.78
C PHE A 21 -3.41 -9.64 -15.17
N GLN A 22 -2.79 -9.27 -16.28
CA GLN A 22 -1.62 -9.99 -16.83
C GLN A 22 -0.31 -9.58 -16.14
N PRO A 23 0.61 -10.53 -15.85
CA PRO A 23 1.88 -10.24 -15.20
C PRO A 23 2.83 -9.49 -16.15
N GLU A 24 2.95 -8.18 -15.95
CA GLU A 24 3.78 -7.30 -16.79
C GLU A 24 4.69 -6.41 -15.93
N LYS A 25 5.94 -6.20 -16.39
CA LYS A 25 6.90 -5.31 -15.72
C LYS A 25 6.39 -3.87 -15.73
N GLY A 26 6.38 -3.22 -14.58
CA GLY A 26 5.96 -1.82 -14.44
C GLY A 26 4.44 -1.59 -14.49
N ARG A 27 3.63 -2.64 -14.60
CA ARG A 27 2.15 -2.53 -14.63
C ARG A 27 1.53 -2.40 -13.23
N TYR A 28 2.18 -2.99 -12.22
CA TYR A 28 1.66 -3.05 -10.87
C TYR A 28 2.44 -2.17 -9.92
N HIS A 29 1.71 -1.52 -9.02
CA HIS A 29 2.25 -0.64 -8.00
C HIS A 29 1.74 -1.08 -6.63
N LEU A 30 2.61 -1.10 -5.64
CA LEU A 30 2.28 -1.47 -4.28
C LEU A 30 2.23 -0.21 -3.40
N TYR A 31 1.11 0.03 -2.72
CA TYR A 31 0.98 1.08 -1.70
C TYR A 31 1.06 0.44 -0.32
N ILE A 32 2.00 0.87 0.53
CA ILE A 32 2.18 0.32 1.89
C ILE A 32 2.40 1.44 2.93
N GLY A 33 2.09 1.16 4.19
CA GLY A 33 2.72 1.85 5.30
C GLY A 33 3.68 0.89 6.01
N LEU A 34 4.93 1.31 6.24
CA LEU A 34 5.96 0.46 6.86
C LEU A 34 5.62 -0.01 8.28
N PHE A 35 4.71 0.69 8.96
CA PHE A 35 4.18 0.35 10.28
C PHE A 35 3.17 -0.81 10.26
N CYS A 36 2.67 -1.23 9.10
CA CYS A 36 1.57 -2.19 8.99
C CYS A 36 2.07 -3.64 8.87
N PRO A 37 1.73 -4.52 9.83
CA PRO A 37 2.18 -5.92 9.78
C PRO A 37 1.56 -6.71 8.62
N PHE A 38 0.41 -6.29 8.10
CA PHE A 38 -0.22 -6.91 6.94
C PHE A 38 0.50 -6.53 5.64
N ALA A 39 0.75 -5.24 5.43
CA ALA A 39 1.48 -4.75 4.26
C ALA A 39 2.93 -5.27 4.23
N HIS A 40 3.53 -5.47 5.41
CA HIS A 40 4.87 -6.05 5.53
C HIS A 40 4.98 -7.43 4.86
N ARG A 41 3.92 -8.25 4.86
CA ARG A 41 3.97 -9.58 4.20
C ARG A 41 4.20 -9.46 2.70
N ALA A 42 3.47 -8.56 2.04
CA ALA A 42 3.63 -8.32 0.61
C ALA A 42 5.02 -7.74 0.30
N ASN A 43 5.48 -6.77 1.10
CA ASN A 43 6.80 -6.17 0.91
C ASN A 43 7.94 -7.18 1.14
N LEU A 44 7.82 -8.07 2.13
CA LEU A 44 8.78 -9.15 2.38
C LEU A 44 8.91 -10.06 1.15
N VAL A 45 7.79 -10.53 0.60
CA VAL A 45 7.80 -11.38 -0.60
C VAL A 45 8.39 -10.64 -1.80
N ARG A 46 8.09 -9.35 -1.97
CA ARG A 46 8.69 -8.50 -3.01
C ARG A 46 10.21 -8.51 -2.95
N HIS A 47 10.80 -8.45 -1.74
CA HIS A 47 12.25 -8.53 -1.56
C HIS A 47 12.78 -9.95 -1.78
N LEU A 48 12.16 -10.97 -1.18
CA LEU A 48 12.60 -12.36 -1.29
C LEU A 48 12.57 -12.90 -2.73
N LYS A 49 11.69 -12.34 -3.58
CA LYS A 49 11.55 -12.71 -4.99
C LYS A 49 12.28 -11.78 -5.95
N GLY A 50 13.01 -10.76 -5.45
CA GLY A 50 13.73 -9.81 -6.29
C GLY A 50 12.83 -8.98 -7.20
N LEU A 51 11.59 -8.70 -6.78
CA LEU A 51 10.59 -8.00 -7.60
C LEU A 51 10.69 -6.47 -7.51
N GLN A 52 11.77 -5.96 -6.90
CA GLN A 52 11.88 -4.55 -6.58
C GLN A 52 11.91 -3.65 -7.83
N ASP A 53 12.54 -4.14 -8.90
CA ASP A 53 12.62 -3.45 -10.20
C ASP A 53 11.42 -3.71 -11.12
N ILE A 54 10.45 -4.52 -10.67
CA ILE A 54 9.27 -4.94 -11.44
C ILE A 54 8.00 -4.29 -10.89
N ILE A 55 7.88 -4.25 -9.56
CA ILE A 55 6.74 -3.70 -8.82
C ILE A 55 7.23 -2.45 -8.08
N SER A 56 6.75 -1.29 -8.53
CA SER A 56 7.03 -0.01 -7.88
C SER A 56 6.30 0.09 -6.53
N LEU A 57 6.78 0.97 -5.66
CA LEU A 57 6.35 1.07 -4.27
C LEU A 57 6.12 2.54 -3.90
N SER A 58 5.00 2.82 -3.26
CA SER A 58 4.77 4.08 -2.55
C SER A 58 4.50 3.82 -1.08
N VAL A 59 5.09 4.66 -0.23
CA VAL A 59 5.10 4.49 1.22
C VAL A 59 4.38 5.67 1.90
N VAL A 60 3.28 5.38 2.59
CA VAL A 60 2.42 6.37 3.28
C VAL A 60 2.82 6.55 4.75
N LYS A 61 2.53 7.71 5.34
CA LYS A 61 2.97 8.07 6.70
C LYS A 61 2.35 7.23 7.82
N PRO A 62 3.05 7.06 8.96
CA PRO A 62 2.51 6.42 10.16
C PRO A 62 1.12 6.90 10.51
N TYR A 63 0.27 5.97 10.95
CA TYR A 63 -1.12 6.26 11.27
C TYR A 63 -1.22 7.35 12.36
N PRO A 64 -1.92 8.47 12.12
CA PRO A 64 -2.34 9.32 13.22
C PRO A 64 -3.36 8.54 14.06
N LYS A 65 -3.23 8.58 15.40
CA LYS A 65 -4.34 8.17 16.26
C LYS A 65 -5.53 9.06 15.91
N GLY A 66 -6.66 8.46 15.55
CA GLY A 66 -7.90 9.21 15.33
C GLY A 66 -8.26 10.01 16.58
N ASP A 67 -8.98 11.10 16.38
CA ASP A 67 -9.47 11.96 17.46
C ASP A 67 -11.01 11.85 17.57
N ASP A 68 -11.63 12.76 18.31
CA ASP A 68 -13.08 12.83 18.47
C ASP A 68 -13.83 13.07 17.14
N LYS A 69 -13.12 13.47 16.07
CA LYS A 69 -13.66 13.65 14.71
C LYS A 69 -13.49 12.39 13.85
N GLY A 70 -12.94 11.32 14.42
CA GLY A 70 -12.74 10.04 13.77
C GLY A 70 -11.34 9.86 13.20
N TRP A 71 -11.21 8.89 12.30
CA TRP A 71 -9.92 8.51 11.72
C TRP A 71 -9.70 9.21 10.36
N PRO A 72 -8.60 9.95 10.16
CA PRO A 72 -8.39 10.75 8.96
C PRO A 72 -7.84 9.95 7.76
N GLY A 73 -7.64 8.64 7.89
CA GLY A 73 -7.12 7.80 6.82
C GLY A 73 -5.59 7.66 6.79
N TRP A 74 -5.10 6.92 5.79
CA TRP A 74 -3.68 6.87 5.43
C TRP A 74 -3.40 8.04 4.48
N GLN A 75 -2.22 8.66 4.60
CA GLN A 75 -1.85 9.83 3.82
C GLN A 75 -0.39 9.74 3.40
N PHE A 76 -0.04 10.30 2.25
CA PHE A 76 1.36 10.56 1.94
C PHE A 76 1.92 11.62 2.91
N PRO A 77 3.20 11.49 3.31
CA PRO A 77 3.88 12.55 4.05
C PRO A 77 3.94 13.85 3.24
N SER A 78 3.82 14.99 3.93
CA SER A 78 3.99 16.32 3.33
C SER A 78 5.24 16.99 3.91
N PRO A 79 6.19 17.44 3.06
CA PRO A 79 7.34 18.21 3.51
C PRO A 79 6.94 19.53 4.21
N PRO A 80 7.77 20.05 5.13
CA PRO A 80 9.03 19.49 5.60
C PRO A 80 8.89 18.58 6.84
N ASP A 81 7.76 18.62 7.54
CA ASP A 81 7.66 18.14 8.93
C ASP A 81 7.27 16.66 9.06
N ASP A 82 6.76 16.03 7.99
CA ASP A 82 6.22 14.66 8.02
C ASP A 82 7.06 13.63 7.23
N LEU A 83 8.26 13.99 6.76
CA LEU A 83 9.14 13.09 6.01
C LEU A 83 9.91 12.13 6.91
N TYR A 84 10.08 10.89 6.45
CA TYR A 84 10.90 9.88 7.09
C TYR A 84 11.57 8.98 6.06
N GLU A 85 12.55 8.18 6.48
CA GLU A 85 13.34 7.35 5.57
C GLU A 85 12.45 6.35 4.79
N GLY A 86 12.56 6.39 3.46
CA GLY A 86 11.82 5.52 2.56
C GLY A 86 10.37 5.94 2.31
N ALA A 87 9.93 7.09 2.83
CA ALA A 87 8.60 7.61 2.57
C ALA A 87 8.47 8.17 1.14
N THR A 88 7.28 8.10 0.55
CA THR A 88 6.99 8.65 -0.77
C THR A 88 6.30 9.99 -0.63
N GLU A 89 6.93 11.05 -1.14
CA GLU A 89 6.37 12.40 -1.17
C GLU A 89 5.15 12.45 -2.11
N ASP A 90 4.17 13.30 -1.78
CA ASP A 90 3.01 13.60 -2.64
C ASP A 90 3.38 14.57 -3.77
#